data_AF-E4TD32-F1
#
_entry.id   AF-E4TD32-F1
#
_cell.length_a   1.000
_cell.length_b   1.000
_cell.length_c   1.000
_cell.angle_alpha   90.00
_cell.angle_beta   90.00
_cell.angle_gamma   90.00
#
_symmetry.space_group_name_H-M   'P 1'
#
loop_
_entity.id
_entity.type
_entity.pdbx_description
1 polymer ?
#
loop_
_entity_poly.entity_id
_entity_poly.type
_entity_poly.pdbx_seq_one_letter_code
_entity_poly.pdbx_strand_id
1 'polypeptide(L)' 'MSTHLWNVTAKRDVNKIAKGMSAEIVIRNTSRKPNQKEVIEAFNAKYGAGTALSGLSISVNFEIVEVK' A
#
# COMPACT_ATOMS: atom_id res chain seq x y z
N MET A 1 -17.70 11.92 9.45
CA MET A 1 -16.39 11.90 8.76
C MET A 1 -16.26 10.56 8.07
N SER A 2 -16.04 10.53 6.75
CA SER A 2 -15.83 9.26 6.03
C SER A 2 -14.37 8.84 6.17
N THR A 3 -14.17 7.62 6.66
CA THR A 3 -12.85 6.98 6.73
C THR A 3 -12.86 5.86 5.71
N HIS A 4 -11.96 5.92 4.74
CA HIS A 4 -11.82 4.87 3.72
C HIS A 4 -10.59 4.04 4.06
N LEU A 5 -10.81 2.75 4.30
CA LEU A 5 -9.74 1.79 4.49
C LEU A 5 -9.39 1.20 3.12
N TRP A 6 -8.11 1.12 2.82
CA TRP A 6 -7.62 0.52 1.59
C TRP A 6 -6.63 -0.58 1.94
N ASN A 7 -6.88 -1.78 1.46
CA ASN A 7 -5.96 -2.89 1.59
C ASN A 7 -5.09 -2.99 0.34
N VAL A 8 -3.78 -2.94 0.52
CA VAL A 8 -2.81 -2.99 -0.56
C VAL A 8 -2.02 -4.28 -0.47
N THR A 9 -2.22 -5.19 -1.41
CA THR A 9 -1.61 -6.51 -1.43
C THR A 9 -0.55 -6.59 -2.53
N ALA A 10 0.65 -7.04 -2.18
CA ALA A 10 1.73 -7.27 -3.12
C ALA A 10 1.43 -8.48 -4.01
N LYS A 11 1.36 -8.27 -5.32
CA LYS A 11 1.14 -9.33 -6.32
C LYS A 11 2.42 -10.06 -6.69
N ARG A 12 3.56 -9.45 -6.45
CA ARG A 12 4.88 -9.94 -6.82
C ARG A 12 5.88 -9.64 -5.72
N ASP A 13 6.99 -10.36 -5.77
CA ASP A 13 8.16 -10.10 -4.95
C ASP A 13 8.85 -8.84 -5.45
N VAL A 14 8.99 -7.87 -4.56
CA VAL A 14 9.44 -6.52 -4.85
C VAL A 14 10.43 -6.10 -3.77
N ASN A 15 11.72 -6.22 -4.09
CA ASN A 15 12.79 -6.04 -3.11
C ASN A 15 12.59 -6.87 -1.84
N LYS A 16 12.15 -6.24 -0.75
CA LYS A 16 11.89 -6.88 0.55
C LYS A 16 10.42 -7.24 0.76
N ILE A 17 9.55 -6.87 -0.16
CA ILE A 17 8.13 -7.21 -0.13
C ILE A 17 7.96 -8.54 -0.84
N ALA A 18 7.58 -9.57 -0.10
CA ALA A 18 7.25 -10.85 -0.71
C ALA A 18 5.85 -10.81 -1.34
N LYS A 19 5.63 -11.62 -2.38
CA LYS A 19 4.29 -11.83 -2.94
C LYS A 19 3.34 -12.33 -1.84
N GLY A 20 2.21 -11.63 -1.68
CA GLY A 20 1.22 -11.90 -0.63
C GLY A 20 1.32 -11.01 0.61
N MET A 21 2.36 -10.17 0.74
CA MET A 21 2.39 -9.16 1.80
C MET A 21 1.33 -8.08 1.56
N SER A 22 0.55 -7.75 2.60
CA SER A 22 -0.46 -6.71 2.53
C SER A 22 -0.26 -5.61 3.57
N ALA A 23 -0.58 -4.38 3.20
CA ALA A 23 -0.59 -3.23 4.09
C ALA A 23 -1.94 -2.51 4.01
N GLU A 24 -2.43 -2.07 5.16
CA GLU A 24 -3.68 -1.34 5.27
C GLU A 24 -3.38 0.14 5.35
N ILE A 25 -4.10 0.93 4.54
CA ILE A 25 -3.94 2.37 4.44
C ILE A 25 -5.27 3.00 4.83
N VAL A 26 -5.25 3.75 5.92
CA VAL A 26 -6.42 4.49 6.40
C VAL A 26 -6.35 5.90 5.82
N ILE A 27 -7.22 6.21 4.87
CA ILE A 27 -7.36 7.57 4.36
C ILE A 27 -8.58 8.20 5.02
N ARG A 28 -8.30 9.22 5.84
CA ARG A 28 -9.33 10.02 6.52
C ARG A 28 -9.63 11.25 5.67
N ASN A 29 -10.90 11.65 5.66
CA ASN A 29 -11.35 12.91 5.04
C ASN A 29 -11.35 12.93 3.50
N THR A 30 -11.09 11.81 2.82
CA THR A 30 -11.21 11.68 1.36
C THR A 30 -11.39 10.23 0.92
N SER A 31 -12.13 10.01 -0.17
CA SER A 31 -12.39 8.70 -0.79
C SER A 31 -11.44 8.39 -1.95
N ARG A 32 -10.29 9.08 -2.02
CA ARG A 32 -9.32 8.85 -3.10
C ARG A 32 -8.61 7.51 -2.93
N LYS A 33 -8.16 6.93 -4.05
CA LYS A 33 -7.23 5.80 -4.02
C LYS A 33 -5.88 6.25 -3.42
N PRO A 34 -5.23 5.43 -2.57
CA PRO A 34 -3.92 5.73 -2.03
C PRO A 34 -2.87 5.89 -3.12
N ASN A 35 -2.02 6.90 -2.96
CA ASN A 35 -0.90 7.16 -3.87
C ASN A 35 0.31 6.26 -3.56
N GLN A 36 1.25 6.16 -4.51
CA GLN A 36 2.45 5.32 -4.37
C GLN A 36 3.23 5.65 -3.09
N LYS A 37 3.36 6.93 -2.76
CA LYS A 37 4.01 7.38 -1.53
C LYS A 37 3.30 6.86 -0.27
N GLU A 38 1.97 7.02 -0.21
CA GLU A 38 1.17 6.54 0.93
C GLU A 38 1.26 5.02 1.09
N VAL A 39 1.27 4.29 -0.03
CA VAL A 39 1.50 2.83 -0.02
C VAL A 39 2.88 2.50 0.52
N ILE A 40 3.92 3.15 -0.01
CA ILE A 40 5.30 2.94 0.42
C ILE A 40 5.45 3.24 1.90
N GLU A 41 4.90 4.35 2.38
CA GLU A 41 4.93 4.75 3.78
C GLU A 41 4.21 3.74 4.66
N ALA A 42 3.02 3.26 4.25
CA ALA A 42 2.29 2.25 5.00
C ALA A 42 3.04 0.91 5.07
N PHE A 43 3.65 0.46 3.97
CA PHE A 43 4.49 -0.74 3.97
C PHE A 43 5.75 -0.55 4.81
N ASN A 44 6.42 0.60 4.72
CA ASN A 44 7.59 0.91 5.53
C ASN A 44 7.24 1.03 7.02
N ALA A 45 6.04 1.52 7.35
CA ALA A 45 5.55 1.56 8.72
C ALA A 45 5.19 0.17 9.26
N LYS A 46 4.58 -0.70 8.44
CA LYS A 46 4.13 -2.04 8.85
C LYS A 46 5.26 -3.07 8.89
N TYR A 47 6.21 -3.00 7.95
CA TYR A 47 7.26 -4.01 7.77
C TYR A 47 8.68 -3.47 8.02
N GLY A 48 8.85 -2.16 8.23
CA GLY A 48 10.14 -1.53 8.52
C GLY A 48 10.67 -0.66 7.35
N ALA A 49 11.52 0.31 7.68
CA ALA A 49 12.05 1.28 6.73
C ALA A 49 12.86 0.60 5.60
N GLY A 50 12.58 0.98 4.36
CA GLY A 50 13.23 0.44 3.16
C GLY A 50 12.61 -0.87 2.65
N THR A 51 11.42 -1.22 3.13
CA THR A 51 10.65 -2.35 2.60
C THR A 51 10.11 -2.04 1.20
N ALA A 52 9.50 -0.87 1.02
CA ALA A 52 9.00 -0.39 -0.25
C ALA A 52 9.92 0.72 -0.80
N LEU A 53 10.32 0.61 -2.07
CA LEU A 53 11.20 1.57 -2.75
C LEU A 53 10.41 2.54 -3.65
N SER A 54 10.92 3.76 -3.83
CA SER A 54 10.23 4.88 -4.50
C SER A 54 10.07 4.76 -6.03
N GLY A 55 10.26 3.58 -6.61
CA GLY A 55 10.14 3.32 -8.06
C GLY A 55 9.16 2.21 -8.42
N LEU A 56 8.35 1.74 -7.46
CA LEU A 56 7.49 0.59 -7.66
C LEU A 56 6.18 1.00 -8.31
N SER A 57 5.95 0.49 -9.53
CA SER A 57 4.68 0.66 -10.24
C SER A 57 3.54 0.01 -9.45
N ILE A 58 2.73 0.83 -8.76
CA ILE A 58 1.61 0.33 -7.95
C ILE A 58 0.73 -0.60 -8.77
N SER A 59 0.33 -0.17 -9.96
CA SER A 59 -0.62 -0.89 -10.82
C SER A 59 -0.13 -2.27 -11.27
N VAL A 60 1.19 -2.50 -11.29
CA VAL A 60 1.81 -3.75 -11.76
C VAL A 60 2.17 -4.66 -10.59
N ASN A 61 2.62 -4.07 -9.49
CA ASN A 61 3.22 -4.79 -8.37
C ASN A 61 2.28 -4.96 -7.18
N PHE A 62 1.26 -4.11 -7.07
CA PHE A 62 0.35 -4.04 -5.94
C PHE A 62 -1.12 -4.03 -6.39
N GLU A 63 -1.96 -4.69 -5.62
CA GLU A 63 -3.40 -4.66 -5.76
C GLU A 63 -3.97 -3.81 -4.63
N ILE A 64 -4.61 -2.70 -4.98
CA ILE A 64 -5.29 -1.82 -4.03
C ILE A 64 -6.78 -2.14 -4.08
N VAL A 65 -7.33 -2.57 -2.95
CA VAL A 65 -8.75 -2.88 -2.77
C VAL A 65 -9.31 -1.98 -1.67
N GLU A 66 -10.44 -1.34 -1.90
CA GLU A 66 -11.15 -0.59 -0.85
C GLU A 66 -11.80 -1.59 0.11
N VAL A 67 -11.52 -1.43 1.40
CA VAL A 67 -12.17 -2.15 2.49
C VAL A 67 -13.24 -1.22 3.05
N LYS A 68 -14.50 -1.58 2.81
CA LYS A 68 -15.67 -0.85 3.27
C LYS A 68 -15.94 -1.08 4.75
#